data_AF-A0A955MSD6-F1
#
_entry.id   AF-A0A955MSD6-F1
#
_cell.length_a   1.000
_cell.length_b   1.000
_cell.length_c   1.000
_cell.angle_alpha   90.00
_cell.angle_beta   90.00
_cell.angle_gamma   90.00
#
_symmetry.space_group_name_H-M   'P 1'
#
loop_
_entity.id
_entity.type
_entity.pdbx_description
1 polymer ?
#
loop_
_entity_poly.entity_id
_entity_poly.type
_entity_poly.pdbx_seq_one_letter_code
_entity_poly.pdbx_strand_id
1 'polypeptide(L)'
;MNAKIEYETRKAQTEEILRNAPEGSKAVIIAEYEEDNCDSQTDYFATKETRTIVLGFSTHTRNLFSEMRKAAKNHPETAFLADAPKDAEHRENYSMGKGLYLKDAHCYDTGWAISKTWIHGSLVFRGEIVDATGATAPAKVEEEPGTEPEARPEKIVEVKGQKYRVLYERNVDEIENEFPATYKSWKSIGLIKEVTCTKPKGQKSFIIHVWDNGQASVQPLGF
;
A
#
# COMPACT_ATOMS: atom_id res chain seq x y z
N MET A 1 32.39 13.70 -10.31
CA MET A 1 32.11 14.96 -9.57
C MET A 1 30.63 15.35 -9.69
N ASN A 2 29.98 15.13 -10.84
CA ASN A 2 28.58 15.52 -11.10
C ASN A 2 27.53 14.75 -10.28
N ALA A 3 27.61 13.41 -10.18
CA ALA A 3 26.62 12.61 -9.45
C ALA A 3 26.48 12.97 -7.96
N LYS A 4 27.60 13.36 -7.31
CA LYS A 4 27.58 13.82 -5.91
C LYS A 4 26.88 15.18 -5.79
N ILE A 5 27.14 16.09 -6.72
CA ILE A 5 26.51 17.42 -6.75
C ILE A 5 25.01 17.30 -7.00
N GLU A 6 24.62 16.44 -7.95
CA GLU A 6 23.21 16.13 -8.23
C GLU A 6 22.49 15.56 -7.01
N TYR A 7 23.14 14.62 -6.29
CA TYR A 7 22.57 14.05 -5.06
C TYR A 7 22.37 15.11 -3.97
N GLU A 8 23.38 15.92 -3.68
CA GLU A 8 23.27 16.98 -2.65
C GLU A 8 22.21 18.02 -3.04
N THR A 9 22.06 18.32 -4.33
CA THR A 9 21.02 19.23 -4.85
C THR A 9 19.63 18.64 -4.62
N ARG A 10 19.39 17.38 -5.01
CA ARG A 10 18.12 16.69 -4.76
C ARG A 10 17.80 16.57 -3.28
N LYS A 11 18.81 16.31 -2.46
CA LYS A 11 18.67 16.25 -1.01
C LYS A 11 18.23 17.58 -0.44
N ALA A 12 18.89 18.69 -0.80
CA ALA A 12 18.51 20.02 -0.34
C ALA A 12 17.08 20.40 -0.74
N GLN A 13 16.69 20.12 -1.99
CA GLN A 13 15.32 20.34 -2.47
C GLN A 13 14.29 19.48 -1.73
N THR A 14 14.61 18.19 -1.50
CA THR A 14 13.74 17.28 -0.73
C THR A 14 13.54 17.82 0.69
N GLU A 15 14.61 18.23 1.37
CA GLU A 15 14.55 18.81 2.71
C GLU A 15 13.71 20.10 2.75
N GLU A 16 13.79 20.95 1.71
CA GLU A 16 12.98 22.17 1.60
C GLU A 16 11.48 21.84 1.43
N ILE A 17 11.14 20.89 0.57
CA ILE A 17 9.76 20.42 0.37
C ILE A 17 9.19 19.85 1.67
N LEU A 18 9.97 19.02 2.36
CA LEU A 18 9.56 18.41 3.63
C LEU A 18 9.43 19.46 4.76
N ARG A 19 10.23 20.52 4.73
CA ARG A 19 10.12 21.63 5.70
C ARG A 19 8.84 22.44 5.51
N ASN A 20 8.37 22.55 4.28
CA ASN A 20 7.12 23.23 3.93
C ASN A 20 5.90 22.29 3.98
N ALA A 21 6.07 21.05 4.45
CA ALA A 21 4.97 20.10 4.56
C ALA A 21 3.92 20.58 5.60
N PRO A 22 2.62 20.37 5.34
CA PRO A 22 1.57 20.66 6.30
C PRO A 22 1.78 19.94 7.64
N GLU A 23 1.34 20.56 8.74
CA GLU A 23 1.44 19.98 10.07
C GLU A 23 0.73 18.62 10.15
N GLY A 24 1.38 17.63 10.79
CA GLY A 24 0.86 16.28 10.92
C GLY A 24 1.05 15.38 9.69
N SER A 25 1.73 15.85 8.65
CA SER A 25 2.13 15.01 7.51
C SER A 25 3.06 13.89 7.95
N LYS A 26 2.70 12.65 7.61
CA LYS A 26 3.48 11.43 7.89
C LYS A 26 4.12 10.84 6.64
N ALA A 27 3.56 11.15 5.48
CA ALA A 27 4.00 10.63 4.19
C ALA A 27 3.83 11.69 3.10
N VAL A 28 4.58 11.52 2.01
CA VAL A 28 4.48 12.28 0.77
C VAL A 28 4.04 11.34 -0.34
N ILE A 29 3.19 11.83 -1.25
CA ILE A 29 2.77 11.11 -2.44
C ILE A 29 3.54 11.72 -3.60
N ILE A 30 4.29 10.87 -4.30
CA ILE A 30 5.14 11.26 -5.41
C ILE A 30 4.79 10.46 -6.66
N ALA A 31 4.98 11.07 -7.81
CA ALA A 31 5.04 10.37 -9.09
C ALA A 31 6.50 10.34 -9.54
N GLU A 32 7.02 9.15 -9.83
CA GLU A 32 8.35 8.96 -10.41
C GLU A 32 8.19 8.50 -11.86
N TYR A 33 8.90 9.15 -12.78
CA TYR A 33 8.96 8.71 -14.16
C TYR A 33 10.06 7.65 -14.27
N GLU A 34 9.63 6.42 -14.52
CA GLU A 34 10.51 5.28 -14.72
C GLU A 34 10.77 5.12 -16.22
N GLU A 35 12.05 5.07 -16.61
CA GLU A 35 12.48 4.71 -17.95
C GLU A 35 12.93 3.26 -17.98
N ASP A 36 12.54 2.54 -19.03
CA ASP A 36 12.97 1.16 -19.28
C ASP A 36 14.50 1.14 -19.49
N ASN A 37 15.17 0.30 -18.71
CA ASN A 37 16.61 0.05 -18.79
C ASN A 37 16.90 -1.46 -18.81
N CYS A 38 15.97 -2.24 -19.38
CA CYS A 38 16.10 -3.68 -19.54
C CYS A 38 17.09 -4.03 -20.66
N ASP A 39 17.84 -5.11 -20.44
CA ASP A 39 18.67 -5.76 -21.45
C ASP A 39 18.18 -7.19 -21.66
N SER A 40 17.39 -7.37 -22.73
CA SER A 40 16.80 -8.64 -23.09
C SER A 40 17.82 -9.71 -23.47
N GLN A 41 19.08 -9.33 -23.76
CA GLN A 41 20.13 -10.31 -24.07
C GLN A 41 20.76 -10.91 -22.81
N THR A 42 20.66 -10.23 -21.67
CA THR A 42 21.33 -10.64 -20.42
C THR A 42 20.36 -11.01 -19.29
N ASP A 43 19.06 -11.08 -19.56
CA ASP A 43 18.01 -11.34 -18.56
C ASP A 43 18.02 -10.29 -17.43
N TYR A 44 18.47 -9.06 -17.75
CA TYR A 44 18.58 -7.96 -16.82
C TYR A 44 17.38 -7.03 -16.96
N PHE A 45 16.50 -7.01 -15.96
CA PHE A 45 15.31 -6.16 -15.96
C PHE A 45 15.42 -5.08 -14.89
N ALA A 46 15.49 -3.82 -15.34
CA ALA A 46 15.60 -2.66 -14.46
C ALA A 46 14.92 -1.45 -15.09
N THR A 47 14.48 -0.55 -14.22
CA THR A 47 14.03 0.79 -14.60
C THR A 47 14.95 1.83 -13.99
N LYS A 48 15.05 2.98 -14.63
CA LYS A 48 15.77 4.14 -14.10
C LYS A 48 14.79 5.28 -13.85
N GLU A 49 14.74 5.77 -12.63
CA GLU A 49 13.93 6.94 -12.29
C GLU A 49 14.64 8.22 -12.76
N THR A 50 14.01 8.98 -13.64
CA THR A 50 14.61 10.22 -14.18
C THR A 50 13.96 11.48 -13.64
N ARG A 51 12.64 11.46 -13.40
CA ARG A 51 11.88 12.62 -12.93
C ARG A 51 11.02 12.27 -11.72
N THR A 52 10.83 13.24 -10.85
CA THR A 52 9.95 13.14 -9.68
C THR A 52 9.04 14.37 -9.61
N ILE A 53 7.74 14.12 -9.42
CA ILE A 53 6.73 15.14 -9.15
C ILE A 53 6.16 14.89 -7.76
N VAL A 54 6.10 15.94 -6.93
CA VAL A 54 5.44 15.87 -5.62
C VAL A 54 3.96 16.20 -5.79
N LEU A 55 3.12 15.19 -5.63
CA LEU A 55 1.68 15.30 -5.85
C LEU A 55 0.91 15.75 -4.60
N GLY A 56 1.47 15.56 -3.41
CA GLY A 56 0.86 16.02 -2.17
C GLY A 56 1.39 15.34 -0.92
N PHE A 57 0.82 15.71 0.23
CA PHE A 57 1.16 15.14 1.52
C PHE A 57 0.00 14.35 2.13
N SER A 58 0.34 13.42 3.00
CA SER A 58 -0.59 12.51 3.65
C SER A 58 -0.38 12.50 5.17
N THR A 59 -1.48 12.54 5.92
CA THR A 59 -1.52 12.32 7.37
C THR A 59 -1.65 10.83 7.76
N HIS A 60 -1.97 9.96 6.80
CA HIS A 60 -2.14 8.53 7.00
C HIS A 60 -0.83 7.76 6.78
N THR A 61 -0.65 6.67 7.52
CA THR A 61 0.51 5.77 7.39
C THR A 61 0.26 4.59 6.45
N ARG A 62 -1.01 4.27 6.15
CA ARG A 62 -1.36 3.19 5.21
C ARG A 62 -1.17 3.65 3.77
N ASN A 63 -0.74 2.71 2.92
CA ASN A 63 -0.67 2.92 1.47
C ASN A 63 -2.03 2.58 0.85
N LEU A 64 -2.76 3.62 0.45
CA LEU A 64 -4.10 3.50 -0.13
C LEU A 64 -4.07 3.96 -1.59
N PHE A 65 -4.51 3.09 -2.51
CA PHE A 65 -4.59 3.44 -3.93
C PHE A 65 -5.60 4.55 -4.21
N SER A 66 -6.70 4.63 -3.44
CA SER A 66 -7.66 5.73 -3.55
C SER A 66 -7.02 7.10 -3.30
N GLU A 67 -6.07 7.17 -2.36
CA GLU A 67 -5.33 8.38 -2.05
C GLU A 67 -4.35 8.74 -3.17
N MET A 68 -3.64 7.75 -3.71
CA MET A 68 -2.74 7.92 -4.87
C MET A 68 -3.51 8.39 -6.11
N ARG A 69 -4.69 7.81 -6.39
CA ARG A 69 -5.57 8.20 -7.50
C ARG A 69 -6.11 9.62 -7.34
N LYS A 70 -6.42 10.05 -6.11
CA LYS A 70 -6.80 11.44 -5.84
C LYS A 70 -5.64 12.39 -6.09
N ALA A 71 -4.45 12.04 -5.61
CA ALA A 71 -3.24 12.83 -5.80
C ALA A 71 -2.80 12.90 -7.28
N ALA A 72 -3.06 11.85 -8.07
CA ALA A 72 -2.79 11.81 -9.50
C ALA A 72 -3.44 12.97 -10.26
N LYS A 73 -4.61 13.44 -9.81
CA LYS A 73 -5.33 14.58 -10.42
C LYS A 73 -4.64 15.92 -10.22
N ASN A 74 -3.66 16.01 -9.32
CA ASN A 74 -2.97 17.26 -9.00
C ASN A 74 -1.95 17.66 -10.06
N HIS A 75 -1.61 16.78 -11.02
CA HIS A 75 -0.69 17.10 -12.11
C HIS A 75 -1.19 16.55 -13.46
N PRO A 76 -1.10 17.33 -14.56
CA PRO A 76 -1.63 16.91 -15.86
C PRO A 76 -0.95 15.65 -16.41
N GLU A 77 0.35 15.47 -16.18
CA GLU A 77 1.09 14.29 -16.65
C GLU A 77 0.71 13.00 -15.92
N THR A 78 0.07 13.06 -14.76
CA THR A 78 -0.30 11.86 -13.99
C THR A 78 -1.80 11.69 -13.85
N ALA A 79 -2.61 12.66 -14.31
CA ALA A 79 -4.06 12.66 -14.17
C ALA A 79 -4.74 11.41 -14.75
N PHE A 80 -4.18 10.82 -15.81
CA PHE A 80 -4.71 9.59 -16.42
C PHE A 80 -4.71 8.39 -15.47
N LEU A 81 -3.79 8.36 -14.48
CA LEU A 81 -3.71 7.28 -13.49
C LEU A 81 -4.87 7.32 -12.49
N ALA A 82 -5.56 8.46 -12.34
CA ALA A 82 -6.68 8.56 -11.42
C ALA A 82 -7.81 7.58 -11.79
N ASP A 83 -8.10 7.46 -13.08
CA ASP A 83 -9.19 6.67 -13.63
C ASP A 83 -8.69 5.36 -14.30
N ALA A 84 -7.39 5.05 -14.17
CA ALA A 84 -6.79 3.83 -14.68
C ALA A 84 -7.47 2.56 -14.11
N PRO A 85 -7.47 1.44 -14.85
CA PRO A 85 -8.08 0.20 -14.39
C PRO A 85 -7.39 -0.37 -13.13
N LYS A 86 -7.98 -1.44 -12.56
CA LYS A 86 -7.50 -2.03 -11.29
C LYS A 86 -6.16 -2.76 -11.42
N ASP A 87 -5.84 -3.24 -12.61
CA ASP A 87 -4.56 -3.84 -12.97
C ASP A 87 -3.39 -2.84 -12.87
N ALA A 88 -3.66 -1.54 -12.98
CA ALA A 88 -2.68 -0.49 -12.70
C ALA A 88 -2.26 -0.40 -11.22
N GLU A 89 -2.94 -1.13 -10.31
CA GLU A 89 -2.58 -1.20 -8.88
C GLU A 89 -1.56 -2.31 -8.61
N HIS A 90 -0.27 -1.95 -8.64
CA HIS A 90 0.80 -2.90 -8.37
C HIS A 90 0.96 -3.11 -6.86
N ARG A 91 0.84 -4.38 -6.44
CA ARG A 91 0.87 -4.82 -5.04
C ARG A 91 2.06 -5.75 -4.79
N GLU A 92 3.26 -5.22 -4.96
CA GLU A 92 4.50 -5.99 -4.88
C GLU A 92 5.07 -6.08 -3.46
N ASN A 93 4.28 -6.63 -2.53
CA ASN A 93 4.65 -6.78 -1.11
C ASN A 93 5.49 -8.05 -0.83
N TYR A 94 6.49 -8.34 -1.67
CA TYR A 94 7.46 -9.42 -1.46
C TYR A 94 8.86 -8.82 -1.30
N SER A 95 9.82 -9.58 -0.75
CA SER A 95 11.15 -9.08 -0.32
C SER A 95 12.00 -8.39 -1.39
N MET A 96 11.65 -8.54 -2.67
CA MET A 96 12.32 -7.92 -3.83
C MET A 96 11.36 -7.05 -4.66
N GLY A 97 10.14 -6.82 -4.19
CA GLY A 97 9.13 -6.03 -4.90
C GLY A 97 9.31 -4.54 -4.67
N LYS A 98 8.77 -3.72 -5.58
CA LYS A 98 8.82 -2.25 -5.46
C LYS A 98 7.80 -1.70 -4.44
N GLY A 99 6.98 -2.55 -3.83
CA GLY A 99 5.93 -2.17 -2.88
C GLY A 99 4.59 -1.85 -3.54
N LEU A 100 3.85 -0.89 -2.98
CA LEU A 100 2.55 -0.46 -3.52
C LEU A 100 2.71 0.81 -4.34
N TYR A 101 2.38 0.72 -5.62
CA TYR A 101 2.44 1.85 -6.55
C TYR A 101 1.38 1.73 -7.65
N LEU A 102 0.97 2.87 -8.19
CA LEU A 102 -0.02 3.00 -9.24
C LEU A 102 0.68 3.34 -10.55
N LYS A 103 0.56 2.47 -11.56
CA LYS A 103 1.20 2.61 -12.87
C LYS A 103 0.36 1.91 -13.92
N ASP A 104 0.06 2.57 -15.02
CA ASP A 104 -0.71 2.00 -16.15
C ASP A 104 0.24 1.41 -17.20
N ALA A 105 1.13 0.51 -16.77
CA ALA A 105 2.10 -0.19 -17.59
C ALA A 105 2.72 -1.36 -16.80
N HIS A 106 3.51 -2.21 -17.46
CA HIS A 106 4.24 -3.25 -16.73
C HIS A 106 5.27 -2.65 -15.76
N CYS A 107 5.68 -3.43 -14.75
CA CYS A 107 6.58 -2.97 -13.68
C CYS A 107 7.97 -2.48 -14.18
N TYR A 108 8.38 -2.93 -15.37
CA TYR A 108 9.63 -2.51 -16.02
C TYR A 108 9.45 -1.57 -17.22
N ASP A 109 8.22 -1.33 -17.65
CA ASP A 109 7.96 -0.47 -18.81
C ASP A 109 8.19 0.99 -18.47
N THR A 110 8.40 1.81 -19.50
CA THR A 110 8.52 3.25 -19.30
C THR A 110 7.16 3.84 -18.91
N GLY A 111 7.12 4.67 -17.86
CA GLY A 111 5.89 5.36 -17.46
C GLY A 111 5.94 5.99 -16.07
N TRP A 112 4.85 6.68 -15.73
CA TRP A 112 4.67 7.28 -14.41
C TRP A 112 4.23 6.24 -13.39
N ALA A 113 4.98 6.14 -12.28
CA ALA A 113 4.64 5.33 -11.12
C ALA A 113 4.35 6.26 -9.92
N ILE A 114 3.11 6.24 -9.43
CA ILE A 114 2.74 6.98 -8.21
C ILE A 114 2.92 6.07 -7.00
N SER A 115 3.71 6.52 -6.03
CA SER A 115 3.92 5.80 -4.79
C SER A 115 3.77 6.73 -3.59
N LYS A 116 3.62 6.12 -2.42
CA LYS A 116 3.56 6.82 -1.14
C LYS A 116 4.81 6.50 -0.34
N THR A 117 5.53 7.55 0.03
CA THR A 117 6.80 7.44 0.75
C THR A 117 6.66 8.07 2.13
N TRP A 118 7.10 7.36 3.17
CA TRP A 118 7.08 7.90 4.53
C TRP A 118 8.12 9.01 4.69
N ILE A 119 7.77 10.04 5.46
CA ILE A 119 8.68 11.12 5.77
C ILE A 119 9.63 10.63 6.88
N HIS A 120 10.92 10.59 6.59
CA HIS A 120 11.99 10.32 7.54
C HIS A 120 13.18 11.24 7.28
N GLY A 121 14.04 11.44 8.28
CA GLY A 121 15.13 12.44 8.24
C GLY A 121 16.23 12.20 7.20
N SER A 122 16.18 11.08 6.46
CA SER A 122 17.11 10.72 5.40
C SER A 122 16.43 10.56 4.03
N LEU A 123 15.17 10.97 3.91
CA LEU A 123 14.42 10.86 2.66
C LEU A 123 15.07 11.76 1.60
N VAL A 124 15.34 11.16 0.44
CA VAL A 124 15.81 11.85 -0.77
C VAL A 124 15.07 11.23 -1.95
N PHE A 125 14.46 12.06 -2.80
CA PHE A 125 13.81 11.58 -4.00
C PHE A 125 14.81 11.03 -5.02
N ARG A 126 14.40 9.98 -5.77
CA ARG A 126 15.30 9.24 -6.66
C ARG A 126 15.59 10.02 -7.94
N GLY A 127 14.53 10.51 -8.58
CA GLY A 127 14.59 11.31 -9.80
C GLY A 127 14.83 12.80 -9.54
N GLU A 128 15.07 13.54 -10.62
CA GLU A 128 15.12 15.01 -10.56
C GLU A 128 13.75 15.57 -10.21
N ILE A 129 13.68 16.47 -9.23
CA ILE A 129 12.41 17.08 -8.82
C ILE A 129 12.03 18.15 -9.84
N VAL A 130 11.05 17.84 -10.69
CA VAL A 130 10.65 18.71 -11.81
C VAL A 130 9.42 19.57 -11.46
N ASP A 131 8.58 19.12 -10.53
CA ASP A 131 7.45 19.89 -10.04
C ASP A 131 7.12 19.49 -8.58
N ALA A 132 6.88 20.50 -7.74
CA ALA A 132 6.39 20.34 -6.37
C ALA A 132 5.20 21.25 -6.06
N THR A 133 4.57 21.87 -7.06
CA THR A 133 3.41 22.75 -6.89
C THR A 133 2.21 22.01 -6.31
N GLY A 134 2.04 20.71 -6.61
CA GLY A 134 1.05 19.82 -5.99
C GLY A 134 1.22 19.66 -4.47
N ALA A 135 2.39 20.01 -3.91
CA ALA A 135 2.67 19.98 -2.48
C ALA A 135 1.99 21.13 -1.70
N THR A 136 1.50 22.18 -2.37
CA THR A 136 0.92 23.39 -1.73
C THR A 136 -0.59 23.34 -1.52
N ALA A 137 -1.29 22.44 -2.20
CA ALA A 137 -2.69 22.19 -1.90
C ALA A 137 -2.75 21.08 -0.84
N PRO A 138 -3.31 21.32 0.38
CA PRO A 138 -3.80 20.18 1.13
C PRO A 138 -4.76 19.47 0.19
N ALA A 139 -4.57 18.17 -0.02
CA ALA A 139 -5.63 17.32 -0.51
C ALA A 139 -6.72 17.34 0.58
N LYS A 140 -7.46 18.45 0.67
CA LYS A 140 -8.60 18.61 1.56
C LYS A 140 -9.55 17.53 1.07
N VAL A 141 -9.63 16.47 1.86
CA VAL A 141 -10.80 15.61 1.84
C VAL A 141 -11.85 16.49 2.49
N GLU A 142 -12.51 17.34 1.69
CA GLU A 142 -13.92 17.53 1.96
C GLU A 142 -14.54 16.19 1.62
N GLU A 143 -14.90 15.49 2.68
CA GLU A 143 -15.73 14.31 2.61
C GLU A 143 -16.97 14.70 1.78
N GLU A 144 -17.09 14.19 0.55
CA GLU A 144 -18.34 13.48 0.23
C GLU A 144 -18.59 12.62 1.46
N PRO A 145 -19.68 12.83 2.22
CA PRO A 145 -19.85 12.20 3.53
C PRO A 145 -19.50 10.76 3.30
N GLY A 146 -18.33 10.39 3.81
CA GLY A 146 -17.90 9.04 3.70
C GLY A 146 -19.06 8.32 4.35
N THR A 147 -19.63 7.35 3.67
CA THR A 147 -19.88 6.15 4.43
C THR A 147 -18.52 5.82 5.06
N GLU A 148 -18.26 6.41 6.24
CA GLU A 148 -17.70 5.75 7.39
C GLU A 148 -18.12 4.30 7.18
N PRO A 149 -17.19 3.38 6.93
CA PRO A 149 -17.60 2.00 6.67
C PRO A 149 -18.39 1.63 7.90
N GLU A 150 -19.73 1.63 7.80
CA GLU A 150 -20.65 1.66 8.95
C GLU A 150 -20.01 0.80 9.98
N ALA A 151 -19.47 1.40 11.06
CA ALA A 151 -18.42 0.79 11.87
C ALA A 151 -18.73 -0.70 11.98
N ARG A 152 -18.06 -1.54 11.16
CA ARG A 152 -18.56 -2.91 10.92
C ARG A 152 -18.76 -3.45 12.32
N PRO A 153 -20.01 -3.77 12.72
CA PRO A 153 -20.37 -3.86 14.13
C PRO A 153 -19.29 -4.68 14.78
N GLU A 154 -18.56 -4.11 15.76
CA GLU A 154 -17.32 -4.69 16.27
C GLU A 154 -17.59 -6.16 16.56
N LYS A 155 -17.14 -7.03 15.64
CA LYS A 155 -17.56 -8.41 15.68
C LYS A 155 -16.69 -9.06 16.72
N ILE A 156 -17.30 -9.34 17.87
CA ILE A 156 -16.64 -10.01 18.97
C ILE A 156 -17.00 -11.48 18.84
N VAL A 157 -15.97 -12.32 18.76
CA VAL A 157 -16.12 -13.76 18.89
C VAL A 157 -15.65 -14.17 20.27
N GLU A 158 -16.47 -14.96 20.97
CA GLU A 158 -16.12 -15.54 22.26
C GLU A 158 -15.73 -17.00 22.08
N VAL A 159 -14.50 -17.34 22.43
CA VAL A 159 -14.00 -18.73 22.42
C VAL A 159 -13.51 -19.06 23.81
N LYS A 160 -14.08 -20.11 24.43
CA LYS A 160 -13.72 -20.58 25.78
C LYS A 160 -13.75 -19.46 26.84
N GLY A 161 -14.76 -18.58 26.79
CA GLY A 161 -14.93 -17.47 27.74
C GLY A 161 -14.04 -16.25 27.48
N GLN A 162 -13.21 -16.27 26.44
CA GLN A 162 -12.35 -15.16 26.06
C GLN A 162 -12.91 -14.44 24.82
N LYS A 163 -13.08 -13.13 24.94
CA LYS A 163 -13.53 -12.26 23.83
C LYS A 163 -12.35 -11.87 22.94
N TYR A 164 -12.54 -11.98 21.64
CA TYR A 164 -11.61 -11.57 20.60
C TYR A 164 -12.30 -10.62 19.63
N ARG A 165 -11.61 -9.53 19.28
CA ARG A 165 -12.04 -8.61 18.23
C ARG A 165 -11.67 -9.21 16.88
N VAL A 166 -12.65 -9.49 16.05
CA VAL A 166 -12.44 -10.00 14.70
C VAL A 166 -11.85 -8.89 13.82
N LEU A 167 -10.74 -9.20 13.15
CA LEU A 167 -10.12 -8.33 12.15
C LEU A 167 -10.57 -8.75 10.75
N TYR A 168 -10.56 -10.05 10.49
CA TYR A 168 -10.89 -10.63 9.20
C TYR A 168 -11.46 -12.04 9.40
N GLU A 169 -12.45 -12.41 8.60
CA GLU A 169 -12.99 -13.77 8.54
C GLU A 169 -12.95 -14.25 7.09
N ARG A 170 -12.67 -15.52 6.93
CA ARG A 170 -12.61 -16.19 5.64
C ARG A 170 -13.34 -17.52 5.76
N ASN A 171 -14.35 -17.72 4.93
CA ASN A 171 -14.97 -19.04 4.81
C ASN A 171 -14.10 -19.92 3.91
N VAL A 172 -13.96 -21.19 4.27
CA VAL A 172 -13.14 -22.12 3.49
C VAL A 172 -13.70 -22.30 2.07
N ASP A 173 -15.02 -22.21 1.90
CA ASP A 173 -15.66 -22.27 0.58
C ASP A 173 -15.31 -21.10 -0.35
N GLU A 174 -14.95 -19.93 0.22
CA GLU A 174 -14.61 -18.74 -0.57
C GLU A 174 -13.23 -18.83 -1.22
N ILE A 175 -12.35 -19.72 -0.74
CA ILE A 175 -10.99 -19.87 -1.27
C ILE A 175 -10.84 -21.01 -2.28
N GLU A 176 -11.92 -21.70 -2.66
CA GLU A 176 -11.85 -22.82 -3.61
C GLU A 176 -11.18 -22.43 -4.93
N ASN A 177 -11.53 -21.26 -5.46
CA ASN A 177 -10.98 -20.75 -6.73
C ASN A 177 -9.60 -20.11 -6.57
N GLU A 178 -9.31 -19.49 -5.42
CA GLU A 178 -8.06 -18.76 -5.18
C GLU A 178 -6.91 -19.69 -4.74
N PHE A 179 -7.23 -20.71 -3.92
CA PHE A 179 -6.25 -21.61 -3.33
C PHE A 179 -6.76 -23.07 -3.33
N PRO A 180 -6.89 -23.72 -4.50
CA PRO A 180 -7.55 -25.02 -4.63
C PRO A 180 -6.87 -26.16 -3.83
N ALA A 181 -5.55 -26.11 -3.65
CA ALA A 181 -4.82 -27.08 -2.83
C ALA A 181 -5.10 -26.90 -1.33
N THR A 182 -5.09 -25.65 -0.87
CA THR A 182 -5.40 -25.27 0.52
C THR A 182 -6.86 -25.58 0.85
N TYR A 183 -7.78 -25.25 -0.05
CA TYR A 183 -9.20 -25.60 0.06
C TYR A 183 -9.40 -27.10 0.27
N LYS A 184 -8.82 -27.95 -0.59
CA LYS A 184 -8.91 -29.42 -0.46
C LYS A 184 -8.37 -29.92 0.88
N SER A 185 -7.21 -29.40 1.30
CA SER A 185 -6.60 -29.75 2.58
C SER A 185 -7.48 -29.34 3.76
N TRP A 186 -8.02 -28.12 3.75
CA TRP A 186 -8.83 -27.57 4.82
C TRP A 186 -10.21 -28.26 4.90
N LYS A 187 -10.83 -28.54 3.76
CA LYS A 187 -12.04 -29.36 3.70
C LYS A 187 -11.82 -30.78 4.20
N SER A 188 -10.69 -31.41 3.87
CA SER A 188 -10.40 -32.77 4.33
C SER A 188 -10.28 -32.91 5.85
N ILE A 189 -9.94 -31.82 6.55
CA ILE A 189 -9.85 -31.77 8.02
C ILE A 189 -11.10 -31.19 8.68
N GLY A 190 -12.17 -30.94 7.90
CA GLY A 190 -13.44 -30.39 8.39
C GLY A 190 -13.38 -28.90 8.76
N LEU A 191 -12.35 -28.16 8.33
CA LEU A 191 -12.25 -26.73 8.60
C LEU A 191 -13.27 -25.97 7.74
N ILE A 192 -14.08 -25.12 8.37
CA ILE A 192 -15.14 -24.35 7.67
C ILE A 192 -14.84 -22.85 7.65
N LYS A 193 -14.10 -22.34 8.63
CA LYS A 193 -13.83 -20.91 8.75
C LYS A 193 -12.52 -20.64 9.48
N GLU A 194 -11.79 -19.66 8.98
CA GLU A 194 -10.64 -19.06 9.64
C GLU A 194 -10.95 -17.61 10.00
N VAL A 195 -10.66 -17.23 11.25
CA VAL A 195 -10.91 -15.89 11.77
C VAL A 195 -9.62 -15.32 12.34
N THR A 196 -9.09 -14.28 11.70
CA THR A 196 -7.98 -13.50 12.27
C THR A 196 -8.54 -12.50 13.26
N CYS A 197 -8.02 -12.50 14.49
CA CYS A 197 -8.55 -11.69 15.57
C CYS A 197 -7.44 -11.15 16.49
N THR A 198 -7.78 -10.16 17.31
CA THR A 198 -6.92 -9.61 18.36
C THR A 198 -7.63 -9.63 19.70
N LYS A 199 -6.88 -9.58 20.80
CA LYS A 199 -7.47 -9.34 22.11
C LYS A 199 -7.95 -7.87 22.19
N PRO A 200 -9.06 -7.57 22.91
CA PRO A 200 -9.61 -6.20 23.02
C PRO A 200 -8.63 -5.13 23.51
N LYS A 201 -7.55 -5.52 24.21
CA LYS A 201 -6.51 -4.62 24.73
C LYS A 201 -5.10 -4.89 24.17
N GLY A 202 -4.94 -5.69 23.10
CA GLY A 202 -3.64 -6.27 22.73
C GLY A 202 -3.18 -6.04 21.29
N GLN A 203 -1.85 -5.91 21.12
CA GLN A 203 -1.12 -5.80 19.83
C GLN A 203 -0.86 -7.15 19.13
N LYS A 204 -1.15 -8.30 19.75
CA LYS A 204 -0.89 -9.63 19.18
C LYS A 204 -2.11 -10.19 18.46
N SER A 205 -1.89 -10.65 17.23
CA SER A 205 -2.90 -11.32 16.41
C SER A 205 -2.97 -12.82 16.71
N PHE A 206 -4.17 -13.36 16.60
CA PHE A 206 -4.49 -14.78 16.76
C PHE A 206 -5.28 -15.24 15.54
N ILE A 207 -5.22 -16.53 15.25
CA ILE A 207 -6.13 -17.19 14.32
C ILE A 207 -7.07 -18.09 15.13
N ILE A 208 -8.36 -17.99 14.84
CA ILE A 208 -9.38 -18.93 15.29
C ILE A 208 -9.75 -19.81 14.10
N HIS A 209 -9.52 -21.11 14.25
CA HIS A 209 -10.03 -22.13 13.33
C HIS A 209 -11.35 -22.66 13.86
N VAL A 210 -12.37 -22.69 13.00
CA VAL A 210 -13.70 -23.24 13.29
C VAL A 210 -13.96 -24.40 12.35
N TRP A 211 -14.37 -25.54 12.92
CA TRP A 211 -14.64 -26.78 12.21
C TRP A 211 -16.14 -27.07 12.11
N ASP A 212 -16.51 -27.94 11.16
CA ASP A 212 -17.89 -28.38 10.90
C ASP A 212 -18.55 -29.08 12.10
N ASN A 213 -17.76 -29.71 12.95
CA ASN A 213 -18.17 -30.33 14.21
C ASN A 213 -18.45 -29.32 15.35
N GLY A 214 -18.39 -28.01 15.06
CA GLY A 214 -18.64 -26.94 16.02
C GLY A 214 -17.49 -26.64 16.99
N GLN A 215 -16.34 -27.32 16.84
CA GLN A 215 -15.15 -27.01 17.63
C GLN A 215 -14.50 -25.72 17.12
N ALA A 216 -13.82 -25.01 18.04
CA ALA A 216 -12.99 -23.87 17.71
C ALA A 216 -11.67 -23.92 18.50
N SER A 217 -10.56 -23.59 17.84
CA SER A 217 -9.25 -23.48 18.46
C SER A 217 -8.69 -22.09 18.21
N VAL A 218 -7.89 -21.60 19.15
CA VAL A 218 -7.21 -20.31 19.04
C VAL A 218 -5.72 -20.58 19.02
N GLN A 219 -5.03 -20.14 17.97
CA GLN A 219 -3.59 -20.21 17.86
C GLN A 219 -2.99 -18.80 17.77
N PRO A 220 -1.88 -18.51 18.46
CA PRO A 220 -1.16 -17.25 18.25
C PRO A 220 -0.63 -17.22 16.81
N LEU A 221 -0.73 -16.08 16.15
CA LEU A 221 -0.03 -15.88 14.88
C LEU A 221 1.47 -15.80 15.21
N GLY A 222 2.23 -16.83 14.87
CA GLY A 222 3.67 -16.88 15.13
C GLY A 222 4.41 -15.81 14.30
N PHE A 223 5.31 -15.09 14.96
CA PHE A 223 6.49 -14.49 14.33
C PHE A 223 7.65 -15.45 14.50
#